data_AF-A0A953XAX9-F1
#
_entry.id   AF-A0A953XAX9-F1
#
_cell.length_a   1.000
_cell.length_b   1.000
_cell.length_c   1.000
_cell.angle_alpha   90.00
_cell.angle_beta   90.00
_cell.angle_gamma   90.00
#
_symmetry.space_group_name_H-M   'P 1'
#
loop_
_entity.id
_entity.type
_entity.pdbx_description
1 polymer ?
#
loop_
_entity_poly.entity_id
_entity_poly.type
_entity_poly.pdbx_seq_one_letter_code
_entity_poly.pdbx_strand_id
1 'polypeptide(L)'
;MYVSTLPANLIPYRDDLAPQHLKHLIHHQRNRVLSVADLVISDANPHYICHMAELQATPQATKCSDLEVQMPVDSKDKATRSPTTRSRITNGTGLFLPGTDGRGVLARRFRDIYYDMVSDLGGDDQIGAAQAQLCRRAAGLAVQLEDLEGALVGGTEVETDRYTRLTASLCRVLSSLGIDKTRYPKDVTPDLASYLAARGDDA
;
A
#
# COMPACT_ATOMS: atom_id res chain seq x y z
N MET A 1 -60.17 -6.28 7.03
CA MET A 1 -59.50 -4.98 7.19
C MET A 1 -58.04 -5.22 7.57
N TYR A 2 -57.13 -5.05 6.61
CA TYR A 2 -55.81 -4.46 6.80
C TYR A 2 -55.27 -4.21 5.40
N VAL A 3 -55.33 -2.94 4.98
CA VAL A 3 -54.87 -2.48 3.66
C VAL A 3 -53.43 -2.03 3.86
N SER A 4 -52.45 -2.81 3.37
CA SER A 4 -51.05 -2.40 3.35
C SER A 4 -50.76 -1.66 2.04
N THR A 5 -50.60 -0.36 2.11
CA THR A 5 -50.13 0.47 1.00
C THR A 5 -48.62 0.30 0.81
N LEU A 6 -48.22 -0.37 -0.26
CA LEU A 6 -46.84 -0.38 -0.77
C LEU A 6 -46.58 0.91 -1.58
N PRO A 7 -45.39 1.55 -1.49
CA PRO A 7 -45.06 2.69 -2.33
C PRO A 7 -44.77 2.26 -3.79
N ALA A 8 -45.38 2.97 -4.73
CA ALA A 8 -45.45 2.65 -6.15
C ALA A 8 -44.26 3.16 -6.99
N ASN A 9 -43.01 2.84 -6.63
CA ASN A 9 -41.83 3.23 -7.44
C ASN A 9 -40.69 2.19 -7.44
N LEU A 10 -41.01 0.92 -7.70
CA LEU A 10 -40.01 -0.06 -8.15
C LEU A 10 -40.12 -0.18 -9.67
N ILE A 11 -39.25 0.53 -10.40
CA ILE A 11 -38.99 0.22 -11.81
C ILE A 11 -38.02 -0.97 -11.81
N PRO A 12 -38.32 -2.08 -12.50
CA PRO A 12 -37.41 -3.22 -12.57
C PRO A 12 -36.17 -2.87 -13.40
N TYR A 13 -34.99 -3.22 -12.89
CA TYR A 13 -33.73 -3.17 -13.62
C TYR A 13 -33.84 -4.09 -14.86
N ARG A 14 -33.82 -3.53 -16.08
CA ARG A 14 -33.78 -4.28 -17.34
C ARG A 14 -32.33 -4.43 -17.80
N ASP A 15 -31.92 -5.66 -18.09
CA ASP A 15 -30.57 -6.08 -18.49
C ASP A 15 -30.18 -5.76 -19.95
N ASP A 16 -30.90 -4.88 -20.65
CA ASP A 16 -30.84 -4.83 -22.12
C ASP A 16 -30.06 -3.65 -22.74
N LEU A 17 -29.23 -2.91 -21.98
CA LEU A 17 -28.48 -1.77 -22.54
C LEU A 17 -26.99 -1.77 -22.15
N ALA A 18 -26.19 -2.43 -22.97
CA ALA A 18 -24.76 -2.23 -23.11
C ALA A 18 -24.43 -1.89 -24.59
N PRO A 19 -23.25 -1.36 -24.96
CA PRO A 19 -22.39 -0.38 -24.29
C PRO A 19 -21.83 0.64 -25.33
N GLN A 20 -22.34 1.88 -25.42
CA GLN A 20 -21.85 2.82 -26.46
C GLN A 20 -21.40 4.20 -25.97
N HIS A 21 -21.54 4.55 -24.68
CA HIS A 21 -21.23 5.91 -24.21
C HIS A 21 -20.12 6.02 -23.15
N LEU A 22 -19.28 5.00 -23.01
CA LEU A 22 -18.19 5.00 -22.01
C LEU A 22 -16.79 5.02 -22.64
N LYS A 23 -16.61 5.82 -23.71
CA LYS A 23 -15.30 6.03 -24.36
C LYS A 23 -14.77 7.46 -24.36
N HIS A 24 -15.50 8.46 -23.83
CA HIS A 24 -15.03 9.85 -23.90
C HIS A 24 -14.59 10.49 -22.57
N LEU A 25 -14.58 9.76 -21.44
CA LEU A 25 -14.29 10.36 -20.13
C LEU A 25 -12.91 10.04 -19.52
N ILE A 26 -11.90 9.64 -20.30
CA ILE A 26 -10.55 9.35 -19.78
C ILE A 26 -9.43 10.07 -20.57
N HIS A 27 -9.72 11.20 -21.24
CA HIS A 27 -8.69 11.89 -22.04
C HIS A 27 -8.45 13.38 -21.78
N HIS A 28 -8.95 13.97 -20.68
CA HIS A 28 -8.73 15.40 -20.44
C HIS A 28 -8.27 15.81 -19.03
N GLN A 29 -7.52 14.95 -18.34
CA GLN A 29 -6.92 15.28 -17.04
C GLN A 29 -5.40 15.40 -17.17
N ARG A 30 -4.91 16.36 -17.97
CA ARG A 30 -3.46 16.60 -18.05
C ARG A 30 -2.95 18.03 -18.05
N ASN A 31 -3.80 19.06 -17.92
CA ASN A 31 -3.32 20.43 -17.62
C ASN A 31 -4.52 21.36 -17.37
N ARG A 32 -4.95 21.49 -16.11
CA ARG A 32 -5.74 22.65 -15.71
C ARG A 32 -5.55 22.89 -14.21
N VAL A 33 -5.04 24.08 -13.87
CA VAL A 33 -4.87 24.57 -12.50
C VAL A 33 -6.23 24.56 -11.83
N LEU A 34 -6.43 23.72 -10.80
CA LEU A 34 -7.66 23.67 -10.03
C LEU A 34 -7.62 24.75 -8.95
N SER A 35 -8.59 25.66 -9.01
CA SER A 35 -8.91 26.64 -7.97
C SER A 35 -9.48 25.92 -6.74
N VAL A 36 -9.23 26.48 -5.56
CA VAL A 36 -9.53 25.90 -4.22
C VAL A 36 -11.04 25.77 -3.92
N ALA A 37 -11.93 25.98 -4.90
CA ALA A 37 -13.37 26.03 -4.70
C ALA A 37 -14.16 24.80 -5.20
N ASP A 38 -13.55 23.85 -5.93
CA ASP A 38 -14.32 22.81 -6.65
C ASP A 38 -14.17 21.38 -6.10
N LEU A 39 -13.83 21.19 -4.82
CA LEU A 39 -13.78 19.85 -4.21
C LEU A 39 -14.76 19.66 -3.06
N VAL A 40 -16.04 19.68 -3.37
CA VAL A 40 -17.10 19.05 -2.57
C VAL A 40 -18.10 18.55 -3.62
N ILE A 41 -18.21 17.26 -3.97
CA ILE A 41 -18.81 16.16 -3.20
C ILE A 41 -18.56 14.88 -4.03
N SER A 42 -18.00 13.82 -3.42
CA SER A 42 -18.47 12.42 -3.54
C SER A 42 -17.63 11.53 -2.63
N ASP A 43 -18.31 10.69 -1.86
CA ASP A 43 -17.78 9.57 -1.06
C ASP A 43 -17.40 9.86 0.41
N ALA A 44 -17.98 10.91 0.99
CA ALA A 44 -18.03 11.05 2.45
C ALA A 44 -19.22 10.26 3.04
N ASN A 45 -18.87 9.31 3.90
CA ASN A 45 -19.73 8.46 4.73
C ASN A 45 -20.84 9.27 5.47
N PRO A 46 -22.13 8.87 5.43
CA PRO A 46 -23.26 9.72 5.87
C PRO A 46 -23.36 10.00 7.38
N HIS A 47 -22.48 9.47 8.22
CA HIS A 47 -22.61 9.60 9.68
C HIS A 47 -22.01 10.87 10.30
N TYR A 48 -21.44 11.79 9.50
CA TYR A 48 -20.77 13.00 10.00
C TYR A 48 -21.39 14.33 9.53
N ILE A 49 -22.68 14.36 9.22
CA ILE A 49 -23.40 15.60 8.94
C ILE A 49 -24.46 15.81 10.03
N CYS A 50 -24.03 16.26 11.22
CA CYS A 50 -24.90 16.89 12.21
C CYS A 50 -24.04 17.42 13.36
N HIS A 51 -23.48 18.63 13.21
CA HIS A 51 -23.34 19.51 14.38
C HIS A 51 -23.12 21.01 14.12
N MET A 52 -23.48 21.59 12.96
CA MET A 52 -23.31 23.04 12.79
C MET A 52 -24.48 23.67 12.04
N ALA A 53 -25.58 23.87 12.76
CA ALA A 53 -26.63 24.79 12.35
C ALA A 53 -27.20 25.48 13.58
N GLU A 54 -26.39 26.34 14.19
CA GLU A 54 -26.83 27.55 14.88
C GLU A 54 -25.57 28.22 15.44
N LEU A 55 -25.16 29.34 14.84
CA LEU A 55 -24.67 30.53 15.54
C LEU A 55 -24.51 31.63 14.48
N GLN A 56 -25.28 32.68 14.67
CA GLN A 56 -25.37 33.84 13.79
C GLN A 56 -24.09 34.69 13.85
N ALA A 57 -23.88 35.42 12.75
CA ALA A 57 -22.75 36.26 12.42
C ALA A 57 -22.18 37.16 13.55
N THR A 58 -20.85 37.23 13.62
CA THR A 58 -20.10 38.48 13.92
C THR A 58 -18.89 38.59 12.97
N PRO A 59 -18.58 39.78 12.42
CA PRO A 59 -17.38 39.98 11.62
C PRO A 59 -16.28 40.60 12.48
N GLN A 60 -15.30 39.80 12.90
CA GLN A 60 -14.01 40.32 13.32
C GLN A 60 -12.92 39.43 12.74
N ALA A 61 -12.30 39.92 11.66
CA ALA A 61 -11.08 39.38 11.11
C ALA A 61 -9.96 39.52 12.15
N THR A 62 -9.78 38.48 12.96
CA THR A 62 -8.59 38.30 13.77
C THR A 62 -7.45 37.93 12.82
N LYS A 63 -6.32 38.66 12.92
CA LYS A 63 -5.08 38.34 12.20
C LYS A 63 -4.72 36.88 12.49
N CYS A 64 -4.44 36.08 11.46
CA CYS A 64 -4.00 34.68 11.59
C CYS A 64 -2.64 34.50 12.31
N SER A 65 -2.01 35.57 12.80
CA SER A 65 -0.66 35.51 13.37
C SER A 65 -0.59 35.03 14.81
N ASP A 66 -1.70 34.98 15.55
CA ASP A 66 -1.66 34.71 17.01
C ASP A 66 -2.49 33.49 17.44
N LEU A 67 -2.81 32.59 16.51
CA LEU A 67 -3.38 31.28 16.85
C LEU A 67 -2.24 30.28 17.07
N GLU A 68 -1.72 30.22 18.30
CA GLU A 68 -0.98 29.05 18.76
C GLU A 68 -1.92 27.83 18.71
N VAL A 69 -1.91 27.13 17.58
CA VAL A 69 -2.55 25.81 17.48
C VAL A 69 -1.71 24.86 18.32
N GLN A 70 -2.00 24.79 19.61
CA GLN A 70 -1.57 23.67 20.44
C GLN A 70 -2.28 22.42 19.92
N MET A 71 -1.60 21.72 19.01
CA MET A 71 -1.97 20.38 18.61
C MET A 71 -1.98 19.51 19.88
N PRO A 72 -3.10 18.85 20.23
CA PRO A 72 -3.09 17.93 21.36
C PRO A 72 -2.13 16.78 21.02
N VAL A 73 -1.01 16.73 21.72
CA VAL A 73 0.02 15.67 21.61
C VAL A 73 -0.42 14.44 22.39
N ASP A 74 -1.69 14.04 22.25
CA ASP A 74 -2.19 12.79 22.81
C ASP A 74 -2.16 11.73 21.72
N SER A 75 -0.96 11.40 21.24
CA SER A 75 -0.75 10.09 20.66
C SER A 75 -0.91 9.10 21.80
N LYS A 76 -2.14 8.63 22.05
CA LYS A 76 -2.39 7.46 22.90
C LYS A 76 -1.38 6.40 22.48
N ASP A 77 -0.42 6.11 23.35
CA ASP A 77 0.37 4.89 23.25
C ASP A 77 -0.64 3.76 23.10
N LYS A 78 -0.77 3.22 21.88
CA LYS A 78 -1.61 2.05 21.66
C LYS A 78 -0.92 0.95 22.45
N ALA A 79 -1.43 0.69 23.65
CA ALA A 79 -0.92 -0.33 24.54
C ALA A 79 -0.62 -1.58 23.72
N THR A 80 0.67 -1.91 23.63
CA THR A 80 1.13 -3.06 22.85
C THR A 80 0.46 -4.31 23.41
N ARG A 81 -0.28 -5.01 22.55
CA ARG A 81 -0.95 -6.27 22.93
C ARG A 81 0.06 -7.25 23.50
N SER A 82 -0.32 -7.96 24.56
CA SER A 82 0.56 -8.92 25.23
C SER A 82 1.08 -9.99 24.24
N PRO A 83 2.32 -10.47 24.39
CA PRO A 83 2.87 -11.51 23.51
C PRO A 83 2.02 -12.78 23.48
N THR A 84 1.43 -13.17 24.61
CA THR A 84 0.60 -14.37 24.74
C THR A 84 -0.72 -14.28 23.98
N THR A 85 -1.28 -13.07 23.81
CA THR A 85 -2.50 -12.85 23.02
C THR A 85 -2.20 -12.71 21.52
N ARG A 86 -0.97 -12.33 21.15
CA ARG A 86 -0.56 -12.22 19.75
C ARG A 86 -0.31 -13.59 19.13
N SER A 87 -0.55 -13.70 17.83
CA SER A 87 -0.25 -14.93 17.10
C SER A 87 1.27 -15.16 17.04
N ARG A 88 1.68 -16.44 16.92
CA ARG A 88 3.09 -16.81 16.73
C ARG A 88 3.75 -16.11 15.54
N ILE A 89 2.97 -15.87 14.48
CA ILE A 89 3.40 -15.16 13.27
C ILE A 89 3.65 -13.68 13.56
N THR A 90 2.75 -13.06 14.31
CA THR A 90 2.91 -11.66 14.73
C THR A 90 4.06 -11.50 15.72
N ASN A 91 4.45 -12.54 16.44
CA ASN A 91 5.57 -12.53 17.39
C ASN A 91 6.92 -12.94 16.75
N GLY A 92 6.97 -13.24 15.46
CA GLY A 92 8.20 -13.72 14.79
C GLY A 92 8.60 -15.16 15.12
N THR A 93 7.95 -15.81 16.09
CA THR A 93 8.22 -17.21 16.52
C THR A 93 7.70 -18.30 15.56
N GLY A 94 7.16 -17.91 14.41
CA GLY A 94 6.71 -18.82 13.37
C GLY A 94 6.36 -18.06 12.10
N LEU A 95 6.62 -18.64 10.93
CA LEU A 95 6.33 -17.99 9.65
C LEU A 95 5.02 -18.45 9.02
N PHE A 96 4.62 -19.70 9.30
CA PHE A 96 3.41 -20.32 8.77
C PHE A 96 2.32 -20.45 9.84
N LEU A 97 1.09 -20.63 9.38
CA LEU A 97 -0.04 -20.90 10.26
C LEU A 97 0.11 -22.27 10.93
N PRO A 98 -0.50 -22.48 12.10
CA PRO A 98 -0.53 -23.80 12.72
C PRO A 98 -1.15 -24.82 11.77
N GLY A 99 -0.57 -26.02 11.71
CA GLY A 99 -1.01 -27.11 10.82
C GLY A 99 -0.28 -27.20 9.48
N THR A 100 0.59 -26.24 9.15
CA THR A 100 1.47 -26.34 7.97
C THR A 100 2.81 -26.97 8.35
N ASP A 101 3.24 -28.02 7.65
CA ASP A 101 4.58 -28.59 7.86
C ASP A 101 5.65 -27.67 7.25
N GLY A 102 6.35 -26.94 8.11
CA GLY A 102 7.42 -26.03 7.73
C GLY A 102 8.74 -26.71 7.35
N ARG A 103 8.83 -28.05 7.40
CA ARG A 103 10.09 -28.79 7.16
C ARG A 103 10.34 -29.15 5.70
N GLY A 104 9.32 -29.07 4.85
CA GLY A 104 9.42 -29.37 3.42
C GLY A 104 10.38 -28.47 2.65
N VAL A 105 10.83 -28.92 1.48
CA VAL A 105 11.82 -28.20 0.65
C VAL A 105 11.32 -26.79 0.28
N LEU A 106 10.09 -26.68 -0.22
CA LEU A 106 9.49 -25.38 -0.54
C LEU A 106 9.33 -24.48 0.68
N ALA A 107 9.03 -25.06 1.86
CA ALA A 107 8.91 -24.30 3.10
C ALA A 107 10.25 -23.78 3.63
N ARG A 108 11.36 -24.46 3.33
CA ARG A 108 12.72 -23.96 3.58
C ARG A 108 13.06 -22.83 2.61
N ARG A 109 12.86 -23.07 1.31
CA ARG A 109 13.13 -22.06 0.28
C ARG A 109 12.34 -20.77 0.49
N PHE A 110 11.06 -20.88 0.87
CA PHE A 110 10.24 -19.75 1.26
C PHE A 110 10.84 -18.96 2.42
N ARG A 111 11.36 -19.64 3.45
CA ARG A 111 12.01 -19.00 4.60
C ARG A 111 13.27 -18.28 4.17
N ASP A 112 14.10 -18.91 3.36
CA ASP A 112 15.36 -18.32 2.87
C ASP A 112 15.06 -17.00 2.14
N ILE A 113 14.18 -17.04 1.15
CA ILE A 113 13.79 -15.85 0.37
C ILE A 113 13.16 -14.77 1.27
N TYR A 114 12.30 -15.15 2.22
CA TYR A 114 11.70 -14.19 3.15
C TYR A 114 12.76 -13.48 4.00
N TYR A 115 13.69 -14.23 4.60
CA TYR A 115 14.72 -13.66 5.46
C TYR A 115 15.76 -12.86 4.67
N ASP A 116 16.07 -13.26 3.43
CA ASP A 116 16.93 -12.47 2.54
C ASP A 116 16.30 -11.11 2.25
N MET A 117 15.00 -11.06 1.91
CA MET A 117 14.28 -9.80 1.67
C MET A 117 14.18 -8.93 2.93
N VAL A 118 13.98 -9.54 4.10
CA VAL A 118 13.96 -8.82 5.38
C VAL A 118 15.34 -8.26 5.70
N SER A 119 16.39 -9.06 5.49
CA SER A 119 17.79 -8.64 5.64
C SER A 119 18.10 -7.46 4.73
N ASP A 120 17.69 -7.55 3.46
CA ASP A 120 17.80 -6.44 2.51
C ASP A 120 17.11 -5.20 3.09
N LEU A 121 15.89 -5.29 3.61
CA LEU A 121 15.18 -4.15 4.19
C LEU A 121 15.75 -3.62 5.52
N GLY A 122 16.85 -4.18 6.03
CA GLY A 122 17.53 -3.71 7.25
C GLY A 122 17.30 -4.60 8.47
N GLY A 123 16.70 -5.78 8.31
CA GLY A 123 16.46 -6.74 9.37
C GLY A 123 15.08 -6.64 10.03
N ASP A 124 14.78 -7.62 10.89
CA ASP A 124 13.46 -7.75 11.55
C ASP A 124 13.09 -6.53 12.43
N ASP A 125 14.08 -5.82 12.97
CA ASP A 125 13.85 -4.64 13.82
C ASP A 125 13.50 -3.38 13.02
N GLN A 126 13.86 -3.33 11.73
CA GLN A 126 13.66 -2.15 10.86
C GLN A 126 12.44 -2.28 9.95
N ILE A 127 11.89 -3.49 9.80
CA ILE A 127 10.78 -3.75 8.89
C ILE A 127 9.41 -3.48 9.54
N GLY A 128 8.60 -2.66 8.88
CA GLY A 128 7.21 -2.44 9.30
C GLY A 128 6.31 -3.67 9.05
N ALA A 129 5.21 -3.80 9.79
CA ALA A 129 4.29 -4.92 9.64
C ALA A 129 3.71 -5.07 8.21
N ALA A 130 3.46 -3.95 7.51
CA ALA A 130 2.99 -3.97 6.12
C ALA A 130 4.06 -4.47 5.14
N GLN A 131 5.32 -4.05 5.32
CA GLN A 131 6.45 -4.55 4.54
C GLN A 131 6.67 -6.03 4.78
N ALA A 132 6.62 -6.50 6.04
CA ALA A 132 6.71 -7.92 6.36
C ALA A 132 5.58 -8.75 5.71
N GLN A 133 4.40 -8.16 5.50
CA GLN A 133 3.31 -8.80 4.77
C GLN A 133 3.58 -8.85 3.25
N LEU A 134 4.19 -7.81 2.68
CA LEU A 134 4.62 -7.81 1.27
C LEU A 134 5.76 -8.81 1.03
N CYS A 135 6.76 -8.88 1.91
CA CYS A 135 7.84 -9.87 1.82
C CYS A 135 7.30 -11.31 1.80
N ARG A 136 6.30 -11.64 2.63
CA ARG A 136 5.65 -12.96 2.61
C ARG A 136 5.00 -13.27 1.26
N ARG A 137 4.35 -12.28 0.62
CA ARG A 137 3.72 -12.44 -0.70
C ARG A 137 4.79 -12.60 -1.77
N ALA A 138 5.86 -11.80 -1.72
CA ALA A 138 6.99 -11.91 -2.63
C ALA A 138 7.66 -13.29 -2.56
N ALA A 139 7.96 -13.77 -1.35
CA ALA A 139 8.53 -15.11 -1.14
C ALA A 139 7.62 -16.22 -1.71
N GLY A 140 6.30 -16.13 -1.50
CA GLY A 140 5.35 -17.11 -2.03
C GLY A 140 5.22 -17.10 -3.56
N LEU A 141 5.34 -15.92 -4.18
CA LEU A 141 5.36 -15.78 -5.64
C LEU A 141 6.68 -16.28 -6.22
N ALA A 142 7.82 -15.97 -5.58
CA ALA A 142 9.14 -16.40 -6.00
C ALA A 142 9.27 -17.93 -5.98
N VAL A 143 8.88 -18.59 -4.89
CA VAL A 143 8.91 -20.06 -4.81
C VAL A 143 8.04 -20.71 -5.90
N GLN A 144 6.88 -20.13 -6.22
CA GLN A 144 6.05 -20.64 -7.32
C GLN A 144 6.70 -20.43 -8.68
N LEU A 145 7.38 -19.31 -8.90
CA LEU A 145 8.12 -19.06 -10.14
C LEU A 145 9.30 -20.02 -10.28
N GLU A 146 10.07 -20.25 -9.21
CA GLU A 146 11.17 -21.21 -9.21
C GLU A 146 10.70 -22.64 -9.53
N ASP A 147 9.53 -23.05 -9.04
CA ASP A 147 8.92 -24.34 -9.37
C ASP A 147 8.54 -24.43 -10.87
N LEU A 148 7.95 -23.37 -11.42
CA LEU A 148 7.64 -23.29 -12.85
C LEU A 148 8.90 -23.26 -13.73
N GLU A 149 9.94 -22.54 -13.31
CA GLU A 149 11.23 -22.50 -13.99
C GLU A 149 11.92 -23.86 -13.96
N GLY A 150 11.85 -24.58 -12.82
CA GLY A 150 12.33 -25.95 -12.70
C GLY A 150 11.64 -26.89 -13.67
N ALA A 151 10.30 -26.80 -13.79
CA ALA A 151 9.53 -27.57 -14.77
C ALA A 151 9.92 -27.23 -16.22
N LEU A 152 10.10 -25.94 -16.52
CA LEU A 152 10.50 -25.45 -17.84
C LEU A 152 11.89 -25.98 -18.23
N VAL A 153 12.87 -25.89 -17.33
CA VAL A 153 14.24 -26.42 -17.54
C VAL A 153 14.21 -27.95 -17.69
N GLY A 154 13.30 -28.63 -16.98
CA GLY A 154 13.04 -30.06 -17.12
C GLY A 154 12.36 -30.45 -18.44
N GLY A 155 12.05 -29.51 -19.33
CA GLY A 155 11.39 -29.76 -20.60
C GLY A 155 9.88 -30.02 -20.50
N THR A 156 9.28 -29.74 -19.34
CA THR A 156 7.83 -29.80 -19.17
C THR A 156 7.19 -28.55 -19.73
N GLU A 157 6.06 -28.70 -20.42
CA GLU A 157 5.30 -27.56 -20.91
C GLU A 157 4.69 -26.79 -19.72
N VAL A 158 4.99 -25.49 -19.67
CA VAL A 158 4.52 -24.59 -18.62
C VAL A 158 3.51 -23.61 -19.21
N GLU A 159 2.40 -23.38 -18.49
CA GLU A 159 1.42 -22.37 -18.84
C GLU A 159 2.09 -20.98 -18.81
N THR A 160 2.45 -20.47 -19.99
CA THR A 160 3.18 -19.21 -20.16
C THR A 160 2.42 -18.02 -19.58
N ASP A 161 1.09 -18.04 -19.64
CA ASP A 161 0.25 -16.99 -19.08
C ASP A 161 0.32 -16.97 -17.54
N ARG A 162 0.33 -18.14 -16.89
CA ARG A 162 0.52 -18.24 -15.44
C ARG A 162 1.88 -17.69 -15.03
N TYR A 163 2.93 -18.10 -15.72
CA TYR A 163 4.29 -17.60 -15.48
C TYR A 163 4.37 -16.07 -15.61
N THR A 164 3.79 -15.52 -16.69
CA THR A 164 3.76 -14.07 -16.95
C THR A 164 2.99 -13.30 -15.88
N ARG A 165 1.81 -13.79 -15.46
CA ARG A 165 1.00 -13.16 -14.40
C ARG A 165 1.69 -13.17 -13.04
N LEU A 166 2.36 -14.28 -12.68
CA LEU A 166 3.11 -14.38 -11.43
C LEU A 166 4.32 -13.45 -11.44
N THR A 167 5.06 -13.41 -12.55
CA THR A 167 6.21 -12.51 -12.73
C THR A 167 5.80 -11.05 -12.60
N ALA A 168 4.73 -10.63 -13.27
CA ALA A 168 4.21 -9.26 -13.18
C ALA A 168 3.75 -8.91 -11.75
N SER A 169 3.09 -9.86 -11.07
CA SER A 169 2.69 -9.71 -9.67
C SER A 169 3.91 -9.54 -8.76
N LEU A 170 4.95 -10.37 -8.94
CA LEU A 170 6.18 -10.29 -8.16
C LEU A 170 6.86 -8.94 -8.35
N CYS A 171 7.04 -8.48 -9.60
CA CYS A 171 7.63 -7.17 -9.89
C CYS A 171 6.90 -6.04 -9.16
N ARG A 172 5.55 -6.03 -9.17
CA ARG A 172 4.76 -5.00 -8.47
C ARG A 172 4.96 -5.04 -6.96
N VAL A 173 5.00 -6.23 -6.36
CA VAL A 173 5.25 -6.40 -4.92
C VAL A 173 6.64 -5.90 -4.55
N LEU A 174 7.66 -6.23 -5.34
CA LEU A 174 9.04 -5.78 -5.12
C LEU A 174 9.19 -4.26 -5.28
N SER A 175 8.57 -3.67 -6.30
CA SER A 175 8.52 -2.20 -6.44
C SER A 175 7.80 -1.54 -5.26
N SER A 176 6.74 -2.15 -4.73
CA SER A 176 6.03 -1.62 -3.55
C SER A 176 6.87 -1.67 -2.27
N LEU A 177 7.86 -2.56 -2.19
CA LEU A 177 8.77 -2.64 -1.05
C LEU A 177 9.86 -1.57 -1.09
N GLY A 178 10.00 -0.83 -2.20
CA GLY A 178 11.10 0.11 -2.39
C GLY A 178 12.46 -0.58 -2.49
N ILE A 179 12.48 -1.89 -2.80
CA ILE A 179 13.70 -2.60 -3.20
C ILE A 179 13.98 -2.18 -4.64
N ASP A 180 14.44 -0.94 -4.78
CA ASP A 180 14.87 -0.43 -6.06
C ASP A 180 16.25 -1.01 -6.39
N LYS A 181 16.43 -1.35 -7.67
CA LYS A 181 17.67 -1.88 -8.27
C LYS A 181 18.88 -0.96 -8.06
N THR A 182 18.67 0.24 -7.55
CA THR A 182 19.64 1.29 -7.25
C THR A 182 20.27 1.17 -5.87
N ARG A 183 19.87 0.19 -5.04
CA ARG A 183 20.49 -0.10 -3.75
C ARG A 183 21.84 -0.83 -3.87
N TYR A 184 22.68 -0.40 -4.81
CA TYR A 184 24.11 -0.50 -4.61
C TYR A 184 24.53 0.77 -3.85
N PRO A 185 25.38 0.67 -2.81
CA PRO A 185 25.98 1.87 -2.24
C PRO A 185 26.66 2.62 -3.38
N LYS A 186 26.09 3.77 -3.75
CA LYS A 186 26.74 4.65 -4.71
C LYS A 186 28.01 5.13 -4.02
N ASP A 187 29.14 4.94 -4.67
CA ASP A 187 30.37 5.55 -4.20
C ASP A 187 30.19 7.07 -4.25
N VAL A 188 30.03 7.66 -3.07
CA VAL A 188 29.86 9.10 -2.88
C VAL A 188 31.17 9.76 -2.48
N THR A 189 32.31 9.06 -2.61
CA THR A 189 33.63 9.64 -2.38
C THR A 189 33.82 10.79 -3.36
N PRO A 190 33.92 12.05 -2.89
CA PRO A 190 34.13 13.18 -3.79
C PRO A 190 35.50 13.01 -4.46
N ASP A 191 35.55 13.17 -5.77
CA ASP A 191 36.84 13.31 -6.45
C ASP A 191 37.57 14.55 -5.92
N LEU A 192 38.90 14.49 -5.87
CA LEU A 192 39.74 15.57 -5.32
C LEU A 192 39.46 16.90 -6.02
N ALA A 193 39.24 16.89 -7.33
CA ALA A 193 38.89 18.09 -8.08
C ALA A 193 37.53 18.68 -7.65
N SER A 194 36.54 17.83 -7.39
CA SER A 194 35.22 18.26 -6.90
C SER A 194 35.26 18.79 -5.48
N TYR A 195 36.09 18.21 -4.61
CA TYR A 195 36.29 18.69 -3.24
C TYR A 195 36.99 20.05 -3.19
N LEU A 196 38.01 20.26 -4.03
CA LEU A 196 38.74 21.53 -4.12
C LEU A 196 37.88 22.65 -4.69
N ALA A 197 37.04 22.35 -5.69
CA ALA A 197 36.09 23.32 -6.24
C ALA A 197 35.07 23.76 -5.19
N ALA A 198 34.48 22.81 -4.44
CA ALA A 198 33.50 23.12 -3.39
C ALA A 198 34.09 23.94 -2.23
N ARG A 199 35.38 23.80 -1.92
CA ARG A 199 36.06 24.51 -0.82
C ARG A 199 36.69 25.83 -1.23
N GLY A 200 36.89 26.06 -2.53
CA GLY A 200 37.49 27.28 -3.08
C GLY A 200 36.54 28.48 -3.11
N ASP A 201 35.23 28.24 -3.02
CA ASP A 201 34.19 29.28 -3.04
C ASP A 201 33.92 29.90 -1.65
N ASP A 202 34.55 29.38 -0.59
CA ASP A 202 34.38 29.79 0.81
C ASP A 202 35.48 30.77 1.33
N ALA A 203 36.32 31.32 0.43
CA ALA A 203 37.45 32.20 0.77
C ALA A 203 37.36 33.57 0.07
#